data_AF-A0A843DQC6-F1
#
_entry.id   AF-A0A843DQC6-F1
#
_cell.length_a   1.000
_cell.length_b   1.000
_cell.length_c   1.000
_cell.angle_alpha   90.00
_cell.angle_beta   90.00
_cell.angle_gamma   90.00
#
_symmetry.space_group_name_H-M   'P 1'
#
loop_
_entity.id
_entity.type
_entity.pdbx_description
1 polymer ?
#
loop_
_entity_poly.entity_id
_entity_poly.type
_entity_poly.pdbx_seq_one_letter_code
_entity_poly.pdbx_strand_id
1 'polypeptide(L)'
;LQTPAWNIIEGIVREAFAVSTAEGVELPQKTADEYLEYLKVQKIPPTAAHYSSMYQDIMAKRLTEVDFINGAIVNLGKKHGIPTPVNETIVNLTHFKEGLKCR
;
A
#
# COMPACT_ATOMS: atom_id res chain seq x y z
N LEU A 1 18.97 -5.11 4.61
CA LEU A 1 17.76 -5.82 5.06
C LEU A 1 16.89 -6.10 3.84
N GLN A 2 17.16 -7.16 3.08
CA GLN A 2 16.18 -7.74 2.17
C GLN A 2 15.42 -8.78 2.97
N THR A 3 14.28 -8.39 3.54
CA THR A 3 13.34 -9.32 4.19
C THR A 3 12.15 -9.53 3.26
N PRO A 4 11.44 -10.68 3.34
CA PRO A 4 10.26 -10.92 2.50
C PRO A 4 9.22 -9.79 2.57
N ALA A 5 9.03 -9.18 3.74
CA ALA A 5 8.13 -8.04 3.92
C ALA A 5 8.61 -6.78 3.17
N TRP A 6 9.92 -6.54 3.10
CA TRP A 6 10.47 -5.40 2.35
C TRP A 6 10.18 -5.49 0.86
N ASN A 7 10.23 -6.70 0.29
CA ASN A 7 9.92 -6.91 -1.14
C ASN A 7 8.47 -6.53 -1.46
N ILE A 8 7.54 -6.77 -0.54
CA ILE A 8 6.13 -6.37 -0.67
C ILE A 8 6.02 -4.84 -0.61
N ILE A 9 6.68 -4.20 0.35
CA ILE A 9 6.70 -2.72 0.48
C ILE A 9 7.24 -2.08 -0.80
N GLU A 10 8.36 -2.59 -1.31
CA GLU A 10 8.96 -2.12 -2.55
C GLU A 10 7.99 -2.25 -3.74
N GLY A 11 7.34 -3.40 -3.88
CA GLY A 11 6.32 -3.62 -4.91
C GLY A 11 5.17 -2.62 -4.82
N ILE A 12 4.61 -2.42 -3.62
CA ILE A 12 3.52 -1.45 -3.38
C ILE A 12 3.94 -0.04 -3.81
N VAL A 13 5.12 0.41 -3.38
CA VAL A 13 5.61 1.76 -3.67
C VAL A 13 5.88 1.95 -5.16
N ARG A 14 6.52 0.98 -5.82
CA ARG A 14 6.84 1.09 -7.25
C ARG A 14 5.58 1.18 -8.10
N GLU A 15 4.57 0.37 -7.79
CA GLU A 15 3.26 0.43 -8.45
C GLU A 15 2.58 1.77 -8.23
N ALA A 16 2.55 2.27 -6.98
CA ALA A 16 1.93 3.54 -6.64
C ALA A 16 2.61 4.72 -7.36
N PHE A 17 3.94 4.71 -7.47
CA PHE A 17 4.69 5.72 -8.22
C PHE A 17 4.35 5.67 -9.71
N ALA A 18 4.35 4.48 -10.33
CA ALA A 18 4.01 4.34 -11.75
C ALA A 18 2.61 4.90 -12.06
N VAL A 19 1.63 4.61 -11.20
CA VAL A 19 0.26 5.13 -11.32
C VAL A 19 0.23 6.65 -11.08
N SER A 20 0.94 7.15 -10.07
CA SER A 20 0.94 8.58 -9.73
C SER A 20 1.52 9.43 -10.86
N THR A 21 2.61 9.01 -11.51
CA THR A 21 3.14 9.77 -12.65
C THR A 21 2.22 9.70 -13.87
N ALA A 22 1.49 8.60 -14.10
CA ALA A 22 0.48 8.51 -15.15
C ALA A 22 -0.75 9.41 -14.89
N GLU A 23 -1.11 9.62 -13.63
CA GLU A 23 -2.13 10.59 -13.21
C GLU A 23 -1.61 12.05 -13.22
N GLY A 24 -0.33 12.28 -13.47
CA GLY A 24 0.27 13.63 -13.46
C GLY A 24 0.37 14.24 -12.06
N VAL A 25 0.37 13.42 -11.01
CA VAL A 25 0.50 13.88 -9.62
C VAL A 25 1.96 14.14 -9.31
N GLU A 26 2.26 15.35 -8.83
CA GLU A 26 3.60 15.67 -8.32
C GLU A 26 3.77 15.17 -6.89
N LEU A 27 4.71 14.25 -6.71
CA LEU A 27 5.10 13.74 -5.40
C LEU A 27 6.31 14.50 -4.83
N PRO A 28 6.45 14.61 -3.50
CA PRO A 28 7.60 15.27 -2.87
C PRO A 28 8.94 14.61 -3.24
N GLN A 29 8.97 13.28 -3.28
CA GLN A 29 10.09 12.48 -3.80
C GLN A 29 9.90 12.26 -5.30
N LYS A 30 10.97 12.39 -6.07
CA LYS A 30 10.92 12.31 -7.54
C LYS A 30 10.92 10.87 -8.04
N THR A 31 11.43 9.94 -7.25
CA THR A 31 11.51 8.53 -7.61
C THR A 31 11.02 7.62 -6.48
N ALA A 32 10.62 6.41 -6.86
CA ALA A 32 10.27 5.36 -5.90
C ALA A 32 11.45 5.03 -4.98
N ASP A 33 12.68 5.03 -5.51
CA ASP A 33 13.89 4.70 -4.74
C ASP A 33 14.19 5.78 -3.68
N GLU A 34 14.04 7.06 -4.01
CA GLU A 34 14.13 8.16 -3.05
C GLU A 34 13.10 8.01 -1.92
N TYR A 35 11.86 7.66 -2.28
CA TYR A 35 10.82 7.44 -1.28
C TYR A 35 11.08 6.20 -0.42
N LEU A 36 11.57 5.11 -1.00
CA LEU A 36 11.90 3.89 -0.27
C LEU A 36 13.02 4.12 0.73
N GLU A 37 14.05 4.88 0.37
CA GLU A 37 15.13 5.23 1.29
C GLU A 37 14.62 6.16 2.40
N TYR A 38 13.80 7.16 2.05
CA TYR A 38 13.13 8.00 3.05
C TYR A 38 12.25 7.19 4.01
N LEU A 39 11.44 6.27 3.49
CA LEU A 39 10.57 5.39 4.27
C LEU A 39 11.40 4.55 5.25
N LYS A 40 12.49 3.95 4.75
CA LYS A 40 13.38 3.07 5.51
C LYS A 40 14.13 3.79 6.62
N VAL A 41 14.67 4.97 6.34
CA VAL A 41 15.56 5.68 7.27
C VAL A 41 14.80 6.61 8.20
N GLN A 42 13.77 7.28 7.70
CA GLN A 42 13.12 8.38 8.42
C GLN A 42 11.75 8.01 8.99
N LYS A 43 11.00 7.11 8.36
CA LYS A 43 9.62 6.81 8.75
C LYS A 43 9.47 5.54 9.57
N ILE A 44 10.05 4.43 9.12
CA ILE A 44 9.89 3.14 9.80
C ILE A 44 10.47 3.14 11.21
N PRO A 45 11.71 3.62 11.48
CA PRO A 45 12.29 3.54 12.82
C PRO A 45 11.43 4.19 13.92
N PRO A 46 10.91 5.42 13.78
CA PRO A 46 10.06 6.02 14.80
C PRO A 46 8.65 5.41 14.87
N THR A 47 8.20 4.69 13.85
CA THR A 47 6.85 4.07 13.83
C THR A 47 6.88 2.55 13.92
N ALA A 48 8.02 1.94 14.24
CA ALA A 48 8.19 0.48 14.20
C ALA A 48 7.24 -0.25 15.17
N ALA A 49 6.89 0.40 16.28
CA ALA A 49 5.94 -0.12 17.27
C ALA A 49 4.50 0.35 17.05
N HIS A 50 4.23 1.19 16.04
CA HIS A 50 2.90 1.72 15.78
C HIS A 50 2.08 0.76 14.93
N TYR A 51 0.82 0.56 15.32
CA TYR A 51 -0.16 -0.16 14.53
C TYR A 51 -1.00 0.81 13.70
N SER A 52 -1.20 0.49 12.41
CA SER A 52 -2.00 1.32 11.50
C SER A 52 -3.49 1.36 11.88
N SER A 53 -4.21 2.38 11.39
CA SER A 53 -5.68 2.50 11.49
C SER A 53 -6.38 1.23 10.98
N MET A 54 -6.00 0.77 9.79
CA MET A 54 -6.56 -0.46 9.20
C MET A 54 -6.35 -1.70 10.10
N TYR A 55 -5.21 -1.81 10.78
CA TYR A 55 -5.01 -2.89 11.76
C TYR A 55 -6.01 -2.77 12.92
N GLN A 56 -6.21 -1.55 13.43
CA GLN A 56 -7.18 -1.30 14.50
C GLN A 56 -8.62 -1.59 14.05
N ASP A 57 -8.99 -1.27 12.81
CA ASP A 57 -10.29 -1.61 12.23
C ASP A 57 -10.48 -3.11 12.12
N ILE A 58 -9.47 -3.84 11.64
CA ILE A 58 -9.48 -5.31 11.63
C ILE A 58 -9.69 -5.82 13.05
N MET A 59 -8.97 -5.30 14.05
CA MET A 59 -9.12 -5.74 15.45
C MET A 59 -10.50 -5.42 16.02
N ALA A 60 -11.06 -4.26 15.68
CA ALA A 60 -12.38 -3.81 16.09
C ALA A 60 -13.54 -4.38 15.24
N LYS A 61 -13.25 -5.25 14.27
CA LYS A 61 -14.23 -5.86 13.35
C LYS A 61 -15.01 -4.82 12.51
N ARG A 62 -14.36 -3.74 12.12
CA ARG A 62 -14.89 -2.75 11.18
C ARG A 62 -14.35 -3.01 9.78
N LEU A 63 -15.04 -2.48 8.78
CA LEU A 63 -14.49 -2.37 7.43
C LEU A 63 -13.28 -1.44 7.45
N THR A 64 -12.25 -1.79 6.69
CA THR A 64 -11.03 -1.01 6.54
C THR A 64 -11.16 0.03 5.42
N GLU A 65 -10.20 0.95 5.35
CA GLU A 65 -10.06 1.91 4.26
C GLU A 65 -9.25 1.35 3.06
N VAL A 66 -9.08 0.02 2.94
CA VAL A 66 -8.20 -0.60 1.92
C VAL A 66 -8.57 -0.20 0.49
N ASP A 67 -9.87 -0.06 0.20
CA ASP A 67 -10.38 0.31 -1.12
C ASP A 67 -10.01 1.75 -1.51
N PHE A 68 -9.89 2.63 -0.51
CA PHE A 68 -9.55 4.03 -0.74
C PHE A 68 -8.04 4.26 -0.80
N ILE A 69 -7.23 3.33 -0.28
CA ILE A 69 -5.76 3.39 -0.32
C ILE A 69 -5.22 2.52 -1.45
N ASN A 70 -5.16 1.20 -1.27
CA ASN A 70 -4.61 0.28 -2.26
C ASN A 70 -5.58 0.08 -3.44
N GLY A 71 -6.89 0.03 -3.16
CA GLY A 71 -7.92 -0.10 -4.19
C GLY A 71 -7.94 1.08 -5.16
N ALA A 72 -7.68 2.31 -4.67
CA ALA A 72 -7.55 3.49 -5.51
C ALA A 72 -6.38 3.35 -6.50
N ILE A 73 -5.21 2.89 -6.06
CA ILE A 73 -4.07 2.61 -6.93
C ILE A 73 -4.41 1.56 -7.98
N VAL A 74 -5.11 0.48 -7.60
CA VAL A 74 -5.54 -0.57 -8.54
C VAL A 74 -6.48 -0.03 -9.61
N ASN A 75 -7.47 0.77 -9.21
CA ASN A 75 -8.44 1.34 -10.14
C ASN A 75 -7.80 2.33 -11.12
N LEU A 76 -6.90 3.19 -10.62
CA LEU A 76 -6.14 4.11 -11.46
C LEU A 76 -5.13 3.39 -12.35
N GLY A 77 -4.50 2.33 -11.86
CA GLY A 77 -3.65 1.45 -12.67
C GLY A 77 -4.42 0.86 -13.84
N LYS A 78 -5.62 0.31 -13.60
CA LYS A 78 -6.51 -0.21 -14.65
C LYS A 78 -6.88 0.86 -15.68
N LYS A 79 -7.19 2.10 -15.25
CA LYS A 79 -7.48 3.23 -16.15
C LYS A 79 -6.33 3.54 -17.10
N HIS A 80 -5.08 3.39 -16.65
CA HIS A 80 -3.87 3.69 -17.44
C HIS A 80 -3.23 2.46 -18.10
N GLY A 81 -3.79 1.26 -17.92
CA GLY A 81 -3.17 0.01 -18.39
C GLY A 81 -1.87 -0.36 -17.65
N ILE A 82 -1.70 0.12 -16.41
CA ILE A 82 -0.54 -0.15 -15.57
C ILE A 82 -0.88 -1.31 -14.61
N PRO A 83 -0.09 -2.40 -14.62
CA PRO A 83 -0.31 -3.51 -13.70
C PRO A 83 0.04 -3.12 -12.26
N THR A 84 -0.86 -3.44 -11.33
CA THR A 84 -0.68 -3.20 -9.88
C THR A 84 -0.91 -4.48 -9.05
N PRO A 85 -0.22 -5.59 -9.36
CA PRO A 85 -0.50 -6.91 -8.77
C PRO A 85 -0.28 -6.98 -7.26
N VAL A 86 0.69 -6.25 -6.72
CA VAL A 86 0.97 -6.26 -5.28
C VAL A 86 -0.11 -5.49 -4.52
N ASN A 87 -0.49 -4.30 -4.99
CA ASN A 87 -1.62 -3.57 -4.41
C ASN A 87 -2.93 -4.37 -4.50
N GLU A 88 -3.20 -5.02 -5.63
CA GLU A 88 -4.40 -5.86 -5.80
C GLU A 88 -4.38 -7.07 -4.84
N THR A 89 -3.20 -7.66 -4.62
CA THR A 89 -3.04 -8.73 -3.62
C THR A 89 -3.37 -8.26 -2.21
N ILE A 90 -2.92 -7.06 -1.81
CA ILE A 90 -3.21 -6.48 -0.49
C ILE A 90 -4.71 -6.20 -0.31
N VAL A 91 -5.38 -5.68 -1.34
CA VAL A 91 -6.84 -5.47 -1.33
C VAL A 91 -7.57 -6.79 -1.09
N ASN A 92 -7.25 -7.81 -1.89
CA ASN A 92 -7.90 -9.12 -1.81
C ASN A 92 -7.68 -9.81 -0.47
N LEU A 93 -6.46 -9.76 0.08
CA LEU A 93 -6.15 -10.35 1.39
C LEU A 93 -6.88 -9.61 2.53
N THR A 94 -7.01 -8.29 2.43
CA THR A 94 -7.73 -7.49 3.43
C THR A 94 -9.21 -7.86 3.42
N HIS A 95 -9.86 -7.90 2.26
CA HIS A 95 -11.26 -8.31 2.16
C HIS A 95 -11.49 -9.76 2.59
N PHE A 96 -10.57 -10.67 2.27
CA PHE A 96 -10.63 -12.03 2.80
C PHE A 96 -10.64 -12.02 4.33
N LYS A 97 -9.76 -11.22 4.96
CA LYS A 97 -9.69 -11.09 6.42
C LYS A 97 -10.96 -10.48 7.02
N GLU A 98 -11.55 -9.49 6.37
CA GLU A 98 -12.84 -8.90 6.77
C GLU A 98 -13.97 -9.95 6.69
N GLY A 99 -14.04 -10.70 5.59
CA GLY A 99 -15.06 -11.72 5.34
C GLY A 99 -14.99 -12.94 6.27
N LEU A 100 -13.80 -13.31 6.76
CA LEU A 100 -13.64 -14.37 7.76
C LEU A 100 -14.36 -14.08 9.08
N LYS A 101 -14.72 -12.82 9.36
CA LYS A 101 -15.41 -12.42 10.59
C LYS A 101 -16.92 -12.24 10.43
N CYS A 102 -17.44 -12.32 9.20
CA CYS A 102 -18.88 -12.35 8.90
C CYS A 102 -19.45 -13.77 8.78
N ARG A 103 -18.71 -14.80 9.20
CA ARG A 103 -19.18 -16.18 9.38
C ARG A 103 -19.16 -16.57 10.84
#